data_AF-A0A2E0T317-F1
#
_entry.id   AF-A0A2E0T317-F1
#
_cell.length_a   1.000
_cell.length_b   1.000
_cell.length_c   1.000
_cell.angle_alpha   90.00
_cell.angle_beta   90.00
_cell.angle_gamma   90.00
#
_symmetry.space_group_name_H-M   'P 1'
#
loop_
_entity.id
_entity.type
_entity.pdbx_description
1 polymer ?
#
loop_
_entity_poly.entity_id
_entity_poly.type
_entity_poly.pdbx_seq_one_letter_code
_entity_poly.pdbx_strand_id
1 'polypeptide(L)' 'MATKAIVGEKVGMTQVWDEDNRVVPVTVLRVTP' A
#
# COMPACT_ATOMS: atom_id res chain seq x y z
N MET A 1 -20.16 -6.83 12.15
CA MET A 1 -19.02 -6.35 11.33
C MET A 1 -17.93 -7.40 11.42
N ALA A 2 -17.68 -8.17 10.37
CA ALA A 2 -16.54 -9.09 10.36
C ALA A 2 -15.28 -8.29 9.98
N THR A 3 -14.30 -8.25 10.88
CA THR A 3 -13.04 -7.54 10.63
C THR A 3 -12.20 -8.36 9.66
N LYS A 4 -11.93 -7.81 8.47
CA LYS A 4 -10.98 -8.40 7.52
C LYS A 4 -9.57 -7.92 7.85
N ALA A 5 -8.63 -8.85 7.89
CA ALA A 5 -7.21 -8.57 8.09
C ALA A 5 -6.37 -9.44 7.14
N ILE A 6 -5.17 -8.95 6.79
CA ILE A 6 -4.20 -9.68 5.97
C ILE A 6 -2.79 -9.44 6.50
N VAL A 7 -1.93 -10.45 6.42
CA VAL A 7 -0.52 -10.36 6.82
C VAL A 7 0.32 -10.05 5.59
N GLY A 8 1.30 -9.15 5.75
CA GLY A 8 2.24 -8.81 4.70
C GLY A 8 3.57 -8.30 5.26
N GLU A 9 4.60 -8.33 4.43
CA GLU A 9 5.96 -7.87 4.73
C GLU A 9 6.20 -6.47 4.16
N LYS A 10 6.82 -5.57 4.93
CA LYS A 10 7.21 -4.26 4.42
C LYS A 10 8.36 -4.38 3.42
N VAL A 11 8.12 -3.96 2.18
CA VAL A 11 9.15 -3.94 1.14
C VAL A 11 9.89 -2.61 1.11
N GLY A 12 9.17 -1.50 1.29
CA GLY A 12 9.79 -0.17 1.20
C GLY A 12 8.79 0.97 1.12
N MET A 13 9.27 2.11 0.60
CA MET A 13 8.48 3.32 0.37
C MET A 13 8.80 3.87 -1.02
N THR A 14 7.79 4.40 -1.70
CA THR A 14 7.91 5.03 -3.03
C THR A 14 6.82 6.09 -3.20
N GLN A 15 6.67 6.65 -4.39
CA GLN A 15 5.65 7.63 -4.74
C GLN A 15 4.90 7.25 -6.02
N VAL A 16 3.62 7.62 -6.10
CA VAL A 16 2.76 7.45 -7.28
C VAL A 16 2.01 8.76 -7.58
N TRP A 17 1.52 8.91 -8.80
CA TRP A 17 0.62 10.00 -9.17
C TRP A 17 -0.83 9.57 -8.99
N ASP A 18 -1.66 10.42 -8.40
CA ASP A 18 -3.11 10.21 -8.32
C ASP A 18 -3.85 10.85 -9.50
N GLU A 19 -5.17 10.68 -9.54
CA GLU A 19 -6.05 11.19 -10.61
C GLU A 19 -6.08 12.72 -10.69
N ASP A 20 -5.79 13.41 -9.59
CA ASP A 20 -5.71 14.86 -9.53
C ASP A 20 -4.30 15.39 -9.86
N ASN A 21 -3.42 14.53 -10.39
CA ASN A 21 -2.02 14.81 -10.69
C ASN A 21 -1.22 15.28 -9.45
N ARG A 22 -1.47 14.70 -8.28
CA ARG A 22 -0.65 14.91 -7.08
C ARG A 22 0.27 13.72 -6.83
N VAL A 23 1.46 14.00 -6.29
CA VAL A 23 2.40 12.97 -5.85
C VAL A 23 2.01 12.46 -4.47
N VAL A 24 1.74 11.16 -4.35
CA VAL A 24 1.36 10.51 -3.10
C VAL A 24 2.46 9.54 -2.65
N PRO A 25 3.07 9.74 -1.48
CA PRO A 25 4.01 8.78 -0.91
C PRO A 25 3.26 7.56 -0.37
N VAL A 26 3.75 6.36 -0.68
CA VAL A 26 3.12 5.09 -0.31
C VAL A 26 4.13 4.12 0.31
N THR A 27 3.65 3.29 1.25
CA THR A 27 4.39 2.12 1.74
C THR A 27 3.95 0.89 0.95
N VAL A 28 4.92 0.13 0.43
CA VAL A 28 4.65 -1.11 -0.31
C VAL A 28 4.73 -2.30 0.63
N LEU A 29 3.68 -3.12 0.64
CA LEU A 29 3.63 -4.39 1.36
C LEU A 29 3.60 -5.55 0.35
N ARG A 30 4.44 -6.58 0.55
CA ARG A 30 4.34 -7.87 -0.13
C ARG A 30 3.42 -8.77 0.65
N VAL A 31 2.43 -9.34 -0.02
CA VAL A 31 1.44 -10.24 0.59
C VAL A 31 1.53 -11.60 -0.10
N THR A 32 1.66 -12.66 0.68
CA THR A 32 1.57 -14.05 0.20
C THR A 32 0.17 -14.62 0.50
N PRO A 33 -0.38 -15.48 -0.37
CA PRO A 33 -1.64 -16.19 -0.10
C PRO A 33 -1.58 -17.10 1.13
#